data_AF-W6L324-F1
#
_entry.id   AF-W6L324-F1
#
_cell.length_a   1.000
_cell.length_b   1.000
_cell.length_c   1.000
_cell.angle_alpha   90.00
_cell.angle_beta   90.00
_cell.angle_gamma   90.00
#
_symmetry.space_group_name_H-M   'P 1'
#
loop_
_entity.id
_entity.type
_entity.pdbx_description
1 polymer ?
#
loop_
_entity_poly.entity_id
_entity_poly.type
_entity_poly.pdbx_seq_one_letter_code
_entity_poly.pdbx_strand_id
1 'polypeptide(L)'
;MDQDGVVVVHEDTHEPLKEEELDRHQTEARALEIKVTKKIAELKRAKEEQSLLFELQAMNKMIIKRKENPDISNQNSFKISTETLTTLRTLEDTLKAEEKMTLELKKVSNVVSQQLVDIEKALEGQSSKLVSAKRWARLDVAAKYIPSGDSAAVDFKDRKTTLAELHKKQKMLNDTSDRHTKEIEQLESQLAERTSIEEQIAAAEAELKEKNDEYDSLNLKVLSYERLRKKKERVLDKSRVEDNFRAFRHMDYTKRSLLNYLSKLRESSAHNIKSIISMEMRLRQLEARLEAANSFLKQAFADIKNDPPMTGVANDATEVPLIAFEELSRELVLSRETIVQRDEQLDTYDTKIEELEKKMIVIRKAIASRAVSSELQNQKKELTIGSLMNKANCLSKDFDNECFRLTKENENLRSQLATMHR
;
A
#
# COMPACT_ATOMS: atom_id res chain seq x y z
N MET A 1 35.42 -17.73 -105.93
CA MET A 1 36.37 -17.13 -104.97
C MET A 1 35.88 -15.72 -104.78
N ASP A 2 35.19 -15.32 -103.71
CA ASP A 2 35.21 -15.80 -102.33
C ASP A 2 33.83 -15.63 -101.66
N GLN A 3 33.48 -16.57 -100.77
CA GLN A 3 32.36 -16.46 -99.83
C GLN A 3 32.97 -16.22 -98.45
N ASP A 4 32.72 -15.05 -97.86
CA ASP A 4 33.09 -14.76 -96.48
C ASP A 4 31.89 -15.06 -95.58
N GLY A 5 31.94 -16.26 -94.98
CA GLY A 5 30.98 -16.72 -93.99
C GLY A 5 31.43 -16.26 -92.60
N VAL A 6 30.61 -15.42 -91.96
CA VAL A 6 30.71 -15.08 -90.55
C VAL A 6 30.45 -16.34 -89.72
N VAL A 7 31.50 -16.86 -89.07
CA VAL A 7 31.39 -17.90 -88.04
C VAL A 7 30.97 -17.23 -86.74
N VAL A 8 29.68 -17.33 -86.41
CA VAL A 8 29.18 -17.08 -85.06
C VAL A 8 29.43 -18.36 -84.26
N VAL A 9 30.38 -18.29 -83.33
CA VAL A 9 30.58 -19.32 -82.30
C VAL A 9 29.36 -19.28 -81.38
N HIS A 10 28.52 -20.31 -81.45
CA HIS A 10 27.56 -20.60 -80.39
C HIS A 10 28.34 -21.13 -79.19
N GLU A 11 28.45 -20.32 -78.14
CA GLU A 11 28.76 -20.84 -76.81
C GLU A 11 27.59 -21.69 -76.33
N ASP A 12 27.96 -22.87 -75.89
CA ASP A 12 27.10 -23.98 -75.55
C ASP A 12 26.07 -23.63 -74.48
N THR A 13 24.86 -24.13 -74.71
CA THR A 13 23.81 -24.35 -73.72
C THR A 13 24.37 -25.10 -72.50
N HIS A 14 24.66 -24.36 -71.43
CA HIS A 14 24.79 -24.94 -70.10
C HIS A 14 23.41 -25.42 -69.63
N GLU A 15 23.33 -26.73 -69.40
CA GLU A 15 22.15 -27.49 -69.02
C GLU A 15 21.43 -26.91 -67.78
N PRO A 16 20.14 -26.56 -67.85
CA PRO A 16 19.32 -26.22 -66.67
C PRO A 16 19.09 -27.40 -65.71
N LEU A 17 19.51 -28.62 -66.10
CA LEU A 17 19.35 -29.83 -65.29
C LEU A 17 20.29 -29.86 -64.07
N LYS A 18 21.48 -29.24 -64.15
CA LYS A 18 22.46 -29.27 -63.04
C LYS A 18 22.09 -28.33 -61.90
N GLU A 19 21.38 -27.24 -62.18
CA GLU A 19 20.95 -26.27 -61.17
C GLU A 19 19.71 -26.76 -60.41
N GLU A 20 18.75 -27.39 -61.11
CA GLU A 20 17.61 -28.05 -60.45
C GLU A 20 18.03 -29.27 -59.60
N GLU A 21 19.02 -30.06 -60.04
CA GLU A 21 19.55 -31.17 -59.25
C GLU A 21 20.30 -30.69 -58.00
N LEU A 22 21.04 -29.58 -58.10
CA LEU A 22 21.72 -28.96 -56.96
C LEU A 22 20.70 -28.46 -55.93
N ASP A 23 19.62 -27.80 -56.36
CA ASP A 23 18.57 -27.31 -55.47
C ASP A 23 17.77 -28.44 -54.81
N ARG A 24 17.53 -29.55 -55.53
CA ARG A 24 16.95 -30.78 -54.95
C ARG A 24 17.87 -31.36 -53.87
N HIS A 25 19.17 -31.44 -54.11
CA HIS A 25 20.12 -31.91 -53.10
C HIS A 25 20.23 -30.97 -51.90
N GLN A 26 20.16 -29.65 -52.09
CA GLN A 26 20.18 -28.69 -50.99
C GLN A 26 18.89 -28.74 -50.14
N THR A 27 17.73 -28.91 -50.77
CA THR A 27 16.45 -29.04 -50.06
C THR A 27 16.34 -30.37 -49.34
N GLU A 28 16.84 -31.47 -49.93
CA GLU A 28 16.94 -32.77 -49.27
C GLU A 28 17.91 -32.75 -48.09
N ALA A 29 19.08 -32.09 -48.23
CA ALA A 29 20.03 -31.91 -47.15
C ALA A 29 19.44 -31.12 -45.97
N ARG A 30 18.75 -30.00 -46.24
CA ARG A 30 18.05 -29.22 -45.20
C ARG A 30 16.92 -30.01 -44.54
N ALA A 31 16.17 -30.81 -45.30
CA ALA A 31 15.13 -31.67 -44.75
C ALA A 31 15.73 -32.78 -43.83
N LEU A 32 16.90 -33.30 -44.18
CA LEU A 32 17.64 -34.25 -43.35
C LEU A 32 18.22 -33.59 -42.09
N GLU A 33 18.75 -32.37 -42.17
CA GLU A 33 19.21 -31.58 -41.01
C GLU A 33 18.07 -31.33 -40.00
N ILE A 34 16.87 -30.99 -40.49
CA ILE A 34 15.69 -30.82 -39.63
C ILE A 34 15.29 -32.16 -38.98
N LYS A 35 15.37 -33.28 -39.69
CA LYS A 35 15.10 -34.61 -39.11
C LYS A 35 16.14 -34.99 -38.06
N VAL A 36 17.42 -34.71 -38.29
CA VAL A 36 18.52 -34.99 -37.35
C VAL A 36 18.39 -34.14 -36.10
N THR A 37 18.14 -32.84 -36.23
CA THR A 37 17.94 -31.94 -35.08
C THR A 37 16.72 -32.36 -34.24
N LYS A 38 15.61 -32.75 -34.90
CA LYS A 38 14.44 -33.31 -34.22
C LYS A 38 14.77 -34.60 -33.45
N LYS A 39 15.53 -35.51 -34.06
CA LYS A 39 15.98 -36.76 -33.41
C LYS A 39 16.93 -36.52 -32.24
N ILE A 40 17.82 -35.52 -32.33
CA ILE A 40 18.70 -35.11 -31.23
C ILE A 40 17.88 -34.55 -30.06
N ALA A 41 16.85 -33.74 -30.34
CA ALA A 41 15.96 -33.20 -29.31
C ALA A 41 15.13 -34.31 -28.63
N GLU A 42 14.60 -35.26 -29.41
CA GLU A 42 13.91 -36.45 -28.88
C GLU A 42 14.86 -37.29 -27.99
N LEU A 43 16.12 -37.47 -28.37
CA LEU A 43 17.12 -38.18 -27.58
C LEU A 43 17.45 -37.47 -26.26
N LYS A 44 17.55 -36.13 -26.26
CA LYS A 44 17.76 -35.34 -25.03
C LYS A 44 16.58 -35.49 -24.09
N ARG A 45 15.35 -35.34 -24.60
CA ARG A 45 14.13 -35.54 -23.81
C ARG A 45 14.07 -36.94 -23.21
N ALA A 46 14.38 -37.99 -23.99
CA ALA A 46 14.39 -39.36 -23.49
C ALA A 46 15.44 -39.59 -22.38
N LYS A 47 16.61 -38.94 -22.45
CA LYS A 47 17.63 -38.99 -21.39
C LYS A 47 17.18 -38.28 -20.11
N GLU A 48 16.52 -37.13 -20.25
CA GLU A 48 15.96 -36.38 -19.12
C GLU A 48 14.83 -37.18 -18.46
N GLU A 49 13.92 -37.76 -19.24
CA GLU A 49 12.85 -38.65 -18.74
C GLU A 49 13.43 -39.88 -18.03
N GLN A 50 14.49 -40.49 -18.56
CA GLN A 50 15.17 -41.61 -17.91
C GLN A 50 15.83 -41.19 -16.58
N SER A 51 16.45 -40.00 -16.52
CA SER A 51 17.02 -39.46 -15.28
C SER A 51 15.94 -39.23 -14.21
N LEU A 52 14.81 -38.64 -14.60
CA LEU A 52 13.67 -38.41 -13.71
C LEU A 52 13.06 -39.72 -13.22
N LEU A 53 12.99 -40.76 -14.06
CA LEU A 53 12.57 -42.09 -13.65
C LEU A 53 13.53 -42.71 -12.63
N PHE A 54 14.85 -42.54 -12.78
CA PHE A 54 15.82 -42.99 -11.79
C PHE A 54 15.66 -42.27 -10.45
N GLU A 55 15.43 -40.95 -10.46
CA GLU A 55 15.17 -40.16 -9.25
C GLU A 55 13.87 -40.58 -8.56
N LEU A 56 12.79 -40.79 -9.32
CA LEU A 56 11.53 -41.30 -8.78
C LEU A 56 11.67 -42.71 -8.20
N GLN A 57 12.43 -43.59 -8.85
CA GLN A 57 12.74 -44.92 -8.31
C GLN A 57 13.58 -44.83 -7.03
N ALA A 58 14.55 -43.92 -6.95
CA ALA A 58 15.34 -43.69 -5.75
C ALA A 58 14.48 -43.14 -4.61
N MET A 59 13.59 -42.19 -4.91
CA MET A 59 12.63 -41.62 -3.96
C MET A 59 11.64 -42.68 -3.46
N ASN A 60 11.09 -43.51 -4.35
CA ASN A 60 10.22 -44.61 -3.96
C ASN A 60 10.94 -45.65 -3.11
N LYS A 61 12.19 -46.02 -3.43
CA LYS A 61 13.01 -46.89 -2.57
C LYS A 61 13.23 -46.29 -1.18
N MET A 62 13.44 -44.98 -1.09
CA MET A 62 13.56 -44.25 0.18
C MET A 62 12.24 -44.26 0.97
N ILE A 63 11.11 -44.03 0.30
CA ILE A 63 9.78 -44.06 0.94
C ILE A 63 9.44 -45.47 1.43
N ILE A 64 9.72 -46.50 0.62
CA ILE A 64 9.50 -47.91 1.00
C ILE A 64 10.39 -48.27 2.20
N LYS A 65 11.70 -47.96 2.17
CA LYS A 65 12.61 -48.18 3.31
C LYS A 65 12.15 -47.44 4.59
N ARG A 66 11.54 -46.25 4.46
CA ARG A 66 10.93 -45.53 5.59
C ARG A 66 9.66 -46.19 6.11
N LYS A 67 8.85 -46.80 5.24
CA LYS A 67 7.64 -47.54 5.63
C LYS A 67 7.96 -48.90 6.26
N GLU A 68 9.05 -49.55 5.85
CA GLU A 68 9.48 -50.85 6.38
C GLU A 68 10.13 -50.76 7.78
N ASN A 69 10.61 -49.58 8.19
CA ASN A 69 11.19 -49.34 9.52
C ASN A 69 10.50 -48.15 10.24
N PRO A 70 9.31 -48.36 10.84
CA PRO A 70 8.59 -47.29 11.53
C PRO A 70 9.25 -46.82 12.84
N ASP A 71 10.16 -47.61 13.43
CA ASP A 71 10.78 -47.29 14.73
C ASP A 71 11.94 -46.25 14.68
N ILE A 72 12.34 -45.78 13.49
CA ILE A 72 13.36 -44.72 13.35
C ILE A 72 12.71 -43.32 13.25
N SER A 73 11.38 -43.24 13.21
CA SER A 73 10.66 -42.00 12.86
C SER A 73 10.67 -40.89 13.91
N ASN A 74 11.11 -41.14 15.15
CA ASN A 74 10.96 -40.17 16.25
C ASN A 74 12.27 -39.59 16.82
N GLN A 75 13.44 -39.79 16.20
CA GLN A 75 14.69 -39.19 16.71
C GLN A 75 15.57 -38.41 15.72
N ASN A 76 15.19 -38.28 14.45
CA ASN A 76 15.93 -37.43 13.52
C ASN A 76 15.03 -36.32 12.95
N SER A 77 14.67 -35.36 13.80
CA SER A 77 14.43 -34.01 13.29
C SER A 77 15.77 -33.51 12.73
N PHE A 78 15.84 -33.35 11.41
CA PHE A 78 17.00 -32.73 10.78
C PHE A 78 17.17 -31.33 11.36
N LYS A 79 18.09 -31.16 12.31
CA LYS A 79 18.56 -29.85 12.76
C LYS A 79 19.40 -29.29 11.61
N ILE A 80 18.75 -28.58 10.68
CA ILE A 80 19.46 -27.80 9.67
C ILE A 80 20.25 -26.75 10.47
N SER A 81 21.59 -26.78 10.34
CA SER A 81 22.45 -25.79 10.97
C SER A 81 22.00 -24.39 10.56
N THR A 82 22.12 -23.41 11.46
CA THR A 82 21.81 -22.01 11.13
C THR A 82 22.62 -21.53 9.93
N GLU A 83 23.85 -22.04 9.77
CA GLU A 83 24.69 -21.77 8.61
C GLU A 83 24.08 -22.33 7.31
N THR A 84 23.56 -23.56 7.32
CA THR A 84 22.92 -24.16 6.13
C THR A 84 21.57 -23.50 5.80
N LEU A 85 20.84 -23.01 6.80
CA LEU A 85 19.64 -22.19 6.56
C LEU A 85 19.99 -20.84 5.95
N THR A 86 21.08 -20.20 6.40
CA THR A 86 21.53 -18.95 5.78
C THR A 86 22.00 -19.16 4.34
N THR A 87 22.73 -20.24 4.04
CA THR A 87 23.14 -20.55 2.66
C THR A 87 21.93 -20.88 1.78
N LEU A 88 20.91 -21.55 2.32
CA LEU A 88 19.67 -21.82 1.56
C LEU A 88 18.91 -20.54 1.24
N ARG A 89 18.82 -19.60 2.18
CA ARG A 89 18.21 -18.28 1.92
C ARG A 89 18.99 -17.49 0.89
N THR A 90 20.33 -17.47 0.96
CA THR A 90 21.13 -16.79 -0.06
C THR A 90 20.97 -17.44 -1.43
N LEU A 91 20.87 -18.78 -1.49
CA LEU A 91 20.62 -19.49 -2.74
C LEU A 91 19.21 -19.22 -3.30
N GLU A 92 18.22 -19.13 -2.43
CA GLU A 92 16.85 -18.74 -2.78
C GLU A 92 16.81 -17.29 -3.32
N ASP A 93 17.53 -16.37 -2.70
CA ASP A 93 17.62 -14.99 -3.16
C ASP A 93 18.37 -14.89 -4.49
N THR A 94 19.43 -15.67 -4.71
CA THR A 94 20.11 -15.75 -6.01
C THR A 94 19.21 -16.36 -7.08
N LEU A 95 18.41 -17.38 -6.74
CA LEU A 95 17.47 -18.00 -7.68
C LEU A 95 16.38 -17.00 -8.08
N LYS A 96 15.82 -16.25 -7.12
CA LYS A 96 14.85 -15.17 -7.41
C LYS A 96 15.44 -14.08 -8.29
N ALA A 97 16.72 -13.73 -8.09
CA ALA A 97 17.42 -12.77 -8.93
C ALA A 97 17.62 -13.29 -10.36
N GLU A 98 18.00 -14.56 -10.54
CA GLU A 98 18.09 -15.20 -11.86
C GLU A 98 16.73 -15.34 -12.54
N GLU A 99 15.67 -15.69 -11.82
CA GLU A 99 14.30 -15.74 -12.36
C GLU A 99 13.85 -14.35 -12.86
N LYS A 100 14.18 -13.29 -12.12
CA LYS A 100 13.92 -11.92 -12.56
C LYS A 100 14.72 -11.57 -13.82
N MET A 101 16.01 -11.93 -13.86
CA MET A 101 16.87 -11.69 -15.02
C MET A 101 16.39 -12.45 -16.26
N THR A 102 15.94 -13.69 -16.11
CA THR A 102 15.39 -14.50 -17.21
C THR A 102 14.06 -13.94 -17.72
N LEU A 103 13.20 -13.41 -16.84
CA LEU A 103 11.99 -12.69 -17.24
C LEU A 103 12.31 -11.40 -18.02
N GLU A 104 13.31 -10.64 -17.58
CA GLU A 104 13.78 -9.44 -18.28
C GLU A 104 14.37 -9.80 -19.66
N LEU A 105 15.21 -10.84 -19.74
CA LEU A 105 15.74 -11.36 -21.00
C LEU A 105 14.62 -11.83 -21.94
N LYS A 106 13.58 -12.48 -21.42
CA LYS A 106 12.41 -12.89 -22.22
C LYS A 106 11.64 -11.68 -22.76
N LYS A 107 11.48 -10.62 -21.97
CA LYS A 107 10.89 -9.36 -22.44
C LYS A 107 11.73 -8.72 -23.55
N VAL A 108 13.05 -8.63 -23.37
CA VAL A 108 13.97 -8.11 -24.39
C VAL A 108 13.90 -8.97 -25.66
N SER A 109 13.93 -10.29 -25.53
CA SER A 109 13.81 -11.22 -26.65
C SER A 109 12.50 -11.01 -27.42
N ASN A 110 11.36 -10.83 -26.72
CA ASN A 110 10.08 -10.59 -27.38
C ASN A 110 10.08 -9.25 -28.15
N VAL A 111 10.67 -8.20 -27.58
CA VAL A 111 10.82 -6.90 -28.26
C VAL A 111 11.69 -7.03 -29.50
N VAL A 112 12.84 -7.70 -29.39
CA VAL A 112 13.76 -7.92 -30.52
C VAL A 112 13.08 -8.77 -31.61
N SER A 113 12.37 -9.83 -31.24
CA SER A 113 11.61 -10.64 -32.21
C SER A 113 10.54 -9.81 -32.93
N GLN A 114 9.83 -8.94 -32.21
CA GLN A 114 8.84 -8.05 -32.83
C GLN A 114 9.51 -7.06 -33.79
N GLN A 115 10.64 -6.47 -33.39
CA GLN A 115 11.41 -5.56 -34.25
C GLN A 115 11.93 -6.28 -35.51
N LEU A 116 12.38 -7.53 -35.41
CA LEU A 116 12.79 -8.31 -36.57
C LEU A 116 11.63 -8.58 -37.53
N VAL A 117 10.44 -8.92 -37.01
CA VAL A 117 9.23 -9.09 -37.83
C VAL A 117 8.85 -7.79 -38.54
N ASP A 118 8.97 -6.64 -37.87
CA ASP A 118 8.66 -5.33 -38.46
C ASP A 118 9.69 -4.95 -39.54
N ILE A 119 10.97 -5.29 -39.34
CA ILE A 119 12.03 -5.12 -40.34
C ILE A 119 11.79 -6.02 -41.56
N GLU A 120 11.42 -7.28 -41.36
CA GLU A 120 11.09 -8.21 -42.46
C GLU A 120 9.91 -7.69 -43.28
N LYS A 121 8.84 -7.24 -42.64
CA LYS A 121 7.69 -6.61 -43.32
C LYS A 121 8.09 -5.35 -44.09
N ALA A 122 8.97 -4.53 -43.53
CA ALA A 122 9.46 -3.33 -44.20
C ALA A 122 10.32 -3.68 -45.44
N LEU A 123 11.19 -4.70 -45.33
CA LEU A 123 11.99 -5.23 -46.42
C LEU A 123 11.13 -5.84 -47.53
N GLU A 124 10.09 -6.61 -47.18
CA GLU A 124 9.13 -7.15 -48.13
C GLU A 124 8.34 -6.03 -48.83
N GLY A 125 7.97 -4.98 -48.07
CA GLY A 125 7.39 -3.75 -48.59
C GLY A 125 8.31 -2.98 -49.56
N GLN A 126 9.62 -2.97 -49.31
CA GLN A 126 10.59 -2.36 -50.24
C GLN A 126 10.86 -3.24 -51.46
N SER A 127 10.96 -4.56 -51.28
CA SER A 127 11.14 -5.54 -52.36
C SER A 127 9.96 -5.50 -53.34
N SER A 128 8.73 -5.49 -52.83
CA SER A 128 7.53 -5.35 -53.66
C SER A 128 7.49 -4.02 -54.41
N LYS A 129 7.90 -2.91 -53.78
CA LYS A 129 8.06 -1.61 -54.46
C LYS A 129 9.15 -1.64 -55.53
N LEU A 130 10.26 -2.33 -55.30
CA LEU A 130 11.36 -2.47 -56.26
C LEU A 130 10.96 -3.34 -57.46
N VAL A 131 10.30 -4.47 -57.23
CA VAL A 131 9.72 -5.31 -58.30
C VAL A 131 8.71 -4.52 -59.12
N SER A 132 7.84 -3.77 -58.45
CA SER A 132 6.93 -2.86 -59.14
C SER A 132 7.72 -1.85 -59.97
N ALA A 133 8.72 -1.18 -59.40
CA ALA A 133 9.54 -0.18 -60.09
C ALA A 133 10.30 -0.76 -61.30
N LYS A 134 10.80 -2.00 -61.22
CA LYS A 134 11.43 -2.70 -62.36
C LYS A 134 10.42 -2.99 -63.47
N ARG A 135 9.21 -3.43 -63.12
CA ARG A 135 8.10 -3.56 -64.08
C ARG A 135 7.69 -2.21 -64.68
N TRP A 136 7.65 -1.14 -63.87
CA TRP A 136 7.36 0.23 -64.32
C TRP A 136 8.41 0.77 -65.28
N ALA A 137 9.69 0.54 -64.99
CA ALA A 137 10.82 0.90 -65.85
C ALA A 137 10.97 -0.04 -67.06
N ARG A 138 10.16 -1.11 -67.12
CA ARG A 138 10.23 -2.19 -68.12
C ARG A 138 11.64 -2.78 -68.26
N LEU A 139 12.43 -2.72 -67.19
CA LEU A 139 13.76 -3.35 -67.11
C LEU A 139 13.66 -4.87 -67.09
N ASP A 140 12.47 -5.41 -66.79
CA ASP A 140 12.16 -6.84 -66.81
C ASP A 140 11.70 -7.35 -68.20
N VAL A 141 11.62 -6.48 -69.22
CA VAL A 141 11.10 -6.80 -70.55
C VAL A 141 12.17 -6.55 -71.62
N ALA A 142 12.48 -7.56 -72.43
CA ALA A 142 13.43 -7.42 -73.53
C ALA A 142 12.96 -6.33 -74.50
N ALA A 143 13.90 -5.50 -75.00
CA ALA A 143 13.63 -4.30 -75.81
C ALA A 143 12.73 -4.51 -77.05
N LYS A 144 12.50 -5.76 -77.47
CA LYS A 144 11.67 -6.18 -78.60
C LYS A 144 10.16 -6.23 -78.30
N TYR A 145 9.75 -6.18 -77.03
CA TYR A 145 8.35 -6.26 -76.59
C TYR A 145 7.76 -4.92 -76.13
N ILE A 146 8.43 -3.80 -76.42
CA ILE A 146 7.91 -2.46 -76.12
C ILE A 146 6.81 -2.14 -77.13
N PRO A 147 5.51 -2.06 -76.74
CA PRO A 147 4.44 -1.86 -77.70
C PRO A 147 4.38 -0.40 -78.15
N SER A 148 4.15 -0.20 -79.46
CA SER A 148 3.93 1.10 -80.08
C SER A 148 2.52 1.67 -79.83
N GLY A 149 2.43 2.98 -79.63
CA GLY A 149 1.21 3.80 -79.83
C GLY A 149 0.11 3.67 -78.78
N ASP A 150 -0.73 2.64 -78.87
CA ASP A 150 -2.00 2.58 -78.15
C ASP A 150 -1.87 2.13 -76.69
N SER A 151 -0.91 1.23 -76.39
CA SER A 151 -0.58 0.86 -75.00
C SER A 151 -0.04 2.04 -74.19
N ALA A 152 0.71 2.94 -74.84
CA ALA A 152 1.25 4.13 -74.17
C ALA A 152 0.15 5.15 -73.80
N ALA A 153 -0.93 5.22 -74.58
CA ALA A 153 -2.06 6.11 -74.31
C ALA A 153 -2.92 5.61 -73.14
N VAL A 154 -3.10 4.27 -73.01
CA VAL A 154 -3.78 3.65 -71.86
C VAL A 154 -2.93 3.82 -70.60
N ASP A 155 -1.62 3.52 -70.66
CA ASP A 155 -0.69 3.72 -69.55
C ASP A 155 -0.66 5.19 -69.10
N PHE A 156 -0.76 6.15 -70.03
CA PHE A 156 -0.83 7.57 -69.69
C PHE A 156 -2.14 7.95 -68.98
N LYS A 157 -3.28 7.40 -69.40
CA LYS A 157 -4.57 7.63 -68.72
C LYS A 157 -4.55 7.07 -67.30
N ASP A 158 -4.03 5.86 -67.11
CA ASP A 158 -3.90 5.23 -65.80
C ASP A 158 -2.89 5.98 -64.90
N ARG A 159 -1.83 6.53 -65.47
CA ARG A 159 -0.91 7.43 -64.75
C ARG A 159 -1.58 8.74 -64.34
N LYS A 160 -2.43 9.30 -65.19
CA LYS A 160 -3.16 10.53 -64.88
C LYS A 160 -4.19 10.32 -63.76
N THR A 161 -4.88 9.18 -63.75
CA THR A 161 -5.83 8.83 -62.68
C THR A 161 -5.11 8.55 -61.36
N THR A 162 -4.04 7.76 -61.37
CA THR A 162 -3.23 7.49 -60.16
C THR A 162 -2.57 8.76 -59.61
N LEU A 163 -2.08 9.66 -60.46
CA LEU A 163 -1.55 10.96 -60.03
C LEU A 163 -2.66 11.81 -59.38
N ALA A 164 -3.86 11.84 -59.96
CA ALA A 164 -4.99 12.56 -59.39
C ALA A 164 -5.44 11.98 -58.03
N GLU A 165 -5.41 10.65 -57.88
CA GLU A 165 -5.68 9.98 -56.60
C GLU A 165 -4.62 10.26 -55.55
N LEU A 166 -3.34 10.25 -55.93
CA LEU A 166 -2.24 10.63 -55.04
C LEU A 166 -2.35 12.10 -54.61
N HIS A 167 -2.71 13.00 -55.52
CA HIS A 167 -2.94 14.41 -55.20
C HIS A 167 -4.11 14.59 -54.22
N LYS A 168 -5.19 13.82 -54.38
CA LYS A 168 -6.31 13.79 -53.42
C LYS A 168 -5.86 13.28 -52.06
N LYS A 169 -5.09 12.18 -52.01
CA LYS A 169 -4.54 11.64 -50.76
C LYS A 169 -3.61 12.62 -50.07
N GLN A 170 -2.72 13.29 -50.82
CA GLN A 170 -1.83 14.32 -50.28
C GLN A 170 -2.61 15.51 -49.72
N LYS A 171 -3.66 15.96 -50.42
CA LYS A 171 -4.53 17.02 -49.93
C LYS A 171 -5.22 16.62 -48.62
N MET A 172 -5.82 15.43 -48.58
CA MET A 172 -6.44 14.90 -47.36
C MET A 172 -5.45 14.82 -46.20
N LEU A 173 -4.22 14.38 -46.47
CA LEU A 173 -3.19 14.23 -45.45
C LEU A 173 -2.75 15.60 -44.89
N ASN A 174 -2.60 16.60 -45.76
CA ASN A 174 -2.34 17.98 -45.35
C ASN A 174 -3.50 18.54 -44.52
N ASP A 175 -4.75 18.37 -44.97
CA ASP A 175 -5.94 18.83 -44.23
C ASP A 175 -6.02 18.18 -42.84
N THR A 176 -5.70 16.88 -42.72
CA THR A 176 -5.64 16.18 -41.42
C THR A 176 -4.46 16.64 -40.56
N SER A 177 -3.31 16.91 -41.17
CA SER A 177 -2.13 17.42 -40.46
C SER A 177 -2.44 18.80 -39.88
N ASP A 178 -2.99 19.72 -40.67
CA ASP A 178 -3.37 21.07 -40.24
C ASP A 178 -4.42 21.03 -39.12
N ARG A 179 -5.35 20.08 -39.18
CA ARG A 179 -6.33 19.85 -38.10
C ARG A 179 -5.64 19.42 -36.81
N HIS A 180 -4.75 18.43 -36.88
CA HIS A 180 -4.04 17.95 -35.70
C HIS A 180 -3.08 19.00 -35.12
N THR A 181 -2.43 19.80 -35.96
CA THR A 181 -1.60 20.93 -35.50
C THR A 181 -2.42 21.94 -34.71
N LYS A 182 -3.63 22.29 -35.18
CA LYS A 182 -4.54 23.18 -34.44
C LYS A 182 -5.04 22.57 -33.12
N GLU A 183 -5.32 21.26 -33.10
CA GLU A 183 -5.69 20.55 -31.87
C GLU A 183 -4.53 20.56 -30.86
N ILE A 184 -3.28 20.41 -31.31
CA ILE A 184 -2.08 20.50 -30.46
C ILE A 184 -1.93 21.92 -29.89
N GLU A 185 -2.00 22.96 -30.72
CA GLU A 185 -1.90 24.36 -30.27
C GLU A 185 -2.98 24.70 -29.23
N GLN A 186 -4.21 24.20 -29.41
CA GLN A 186 -5.29 24.37 -28.43
C GLN A 186 -4.99 23.68 -27.11
N LEU A 187 -4.49 22.44 -27.15
CA LEU A 187 -4.12 21.69 -25.95
C LEU A 187 -2.93 22.34 -25.22
N GLU A 188 -1.94 22.85 -25.95
CA GLU A 188 -0.82 23.60 -25.38
C GLU A 188 -1.29 24.87 -24.68
N SER A 189 -2.23 25.61 -25.27
CA SER A 189 -2.85 26.78 -24.62
C SER A 189 -3.59 26.40 -23.34
N GLN A 190 -4.35 25.30 -23.35
CA GLN A 190 -5.04 24.80 -22.15
C GLN A 190 -4.09 24.35 -21.05
N LEU A 191 -2.95 23.74 -21.42
CA LEU A 191 -1.91 23.38 -20.45
C LEU A 191 -1.27 24.62 -19.82
N ALA A 192 -1.00 25.67 -20.60
CA ALA A 192 -0.46 26.93 -20.08
C ALA A 192 -1.45 27.66 -19.15
N GLU A 193 -2.75 27.61 -19.45
CA GLU A 193 -3.78 28.13 -18.54
C GLU A 193 -3.83 27.34 -17.23
N ARG A 194 -3.70 26.00 -17.31
CA ARG A 194 -3.68 25.14 -16.14
C ARG A 194 -2.48 25.42 -15.23
N THR A 195 -1.29 25.65 -15.79
CA THR A 195 -0.11 26.01 -14.98
C THR A 195 -0.32 27.32 -14.22
N SER A 196 -0.97 28.31 -14.85
CA SER A 196 -1.33 29.58 -14.18
C SER A 196 -2.33 29.37 -13.03
N ILE A 197 -3.32 28.48 -13.22
CA ILE A 197 -4.27 28.12 -12.16
C ILE A 197 -3.56 27.40 -11.01
N GLU A 198 -2.62 26.50 -11.30
CA GLU A 198 -1.84 25.79 -10.28
C GLU A 198 -0.97 26.76 -9.46
N GLU A 199 -0.37 27.77 -10.09
CA GLU A 199 0.35 28.85 -9.39
C GLU A 199 -0.58 29.67 -8.47
N GLN A 200 -1.79 29.99 -8.92
CA GLN A 200 -2.79 30.69 -8.10
C GLN A 200 -3.26 29.84 -6.90
N ILE A 201 -3.44 28.54 -7.10
CA ILE A 201 -3.80 27.60 -6.02
C ILE A 201 -2.66 27.56 -4.99
N ALA A 202 -1.41 27.42 -5.44
CA ALA A 202 -0.26 27.40 -4.53
C ALA A 202 -0.13 28.70 -3.73
N ALA A 203 -0.38 29.85 -4.35
CA ALA A 203 -0.41 31.14 -3.66
C ALA A 203 -1.54 31.23 -2.61
N ALA A 204 -2.75 30.76 -2.96
CA ALA A 204 -3.89 30.74 -2.06
C ALA A 204 -3.69 29.77 -0.87
N GLU A 205 -3.06 28.62 -1.11
CA GLU A 205 -2.70 27.67 -0.05
C GLU A 205 -1.67 28.25 0.93
N ALA A 206 -0.68 29.00 0.41
CA ALA A 206 0.30 29.69 1.24
C ALA A 206 -0.36 30.77 2.10
N GLU A 207 -1.27 31.58 1.53
CA GLU A 207 -2.04 32.58 2.28
C GLU A 207 -2.95 31.94 3.33
N LEU A 208 -3.63 30.83 2.99
CA LEU A 208 -4.48 30.10 3.93
C LEU A 208 -3.65 29.59 5.12
N LYS A 209 -2.45 29.08 4.87
CA LYS A 209 -1.55 28.60 5.91
C LYS A 209 -1.13 29.75 6.85
N GLU A 210 -0.74 30.89 6.30
CA GLU A 210 -0.41 32.08 7.09
C GLU A 210 -1.60 32.54 7.96
N LYS A 211 -2.81 32.57 7.39
CA LYS A 211 -4.04 32.91 8.11
C LYS A 211 -4.37 31.91 9.22
N ASN A 212 -4.10 30.63 9.00
CA ASN A 212 -4.34 29.60 10.00
C ASN A 212 -3.34 29.72 11.16
N ASP A 213 -2.07 29.99 10.87
CA ASP A 213 -1.04 30.27 11.88
C ASP A 213 -1.39 31.54 12.70
N GLU A 214 -1.90 32.59 12.05
CA GLU A 214 -2.42 33.79 12.72
C GLU A 214 -3.61 33.45 13.63
N TYR A 215 -4.55 32.63 13.16
CA TYR A 215 -5.72 32.19 13.93
C TYR A 215 -5.32 31.39 15.17
N ASP A 216 -4.39 30.44 15.03
CA ASP A 216 -3.90 29.64 16.15
C ASP A 216 -3.19 30.50 17.20
N SER A 217 -2.37 31.46 16.75
CA SER A 217 -1.73 32.45 17.62
C SER A 217 -2.77 33.28 18.38
N LEU A 218 -3.83 33.72 17.71
CA LEU A 218 -4.92 34.48 18.33
C LEU A 218 -5.71 33.64 19.34
N ASN A 219 -5.99 32.39 19.01
CA ASN A 219 -6.68 31.45 19.88
C ASN A 219 -5.86 31.18 21.16
N LEU A 220 -4.54 31.00 21.04
CA LEU A 220 -3.65 30.90 22.19
C LEU A 220 -3.69 32.16 23.06
N LYS A 221 -3.73 33.36 22.46
CA LYS A 221 -3.90 34.62 23.20
C LYS A 221 -5.24 34.67 23.93
N VAL A 222 -6.34 34.29 23.28
CA VAL A 222 -7.68 34.23 23.92
C VAL A 222 -7.67 33.28 25.11
N LEU A 223 -7.14 32.07 24.96
CA LEU A 223 -7.00 31.12 26.07
C LEU A 223 -6.15 31.68 27.20
N SER A 224 -5.09 32.43 26.90
CA SER A 224 -4.27 33.10 27.91
C SER A 224 -5.06 34.15 28.70
N TYR A 225 -5.89 34.95 28.01
CA TYR A 225 -6.75 35.95 28.63
C TYR A 225 -7.87 35.31 29.45
N GLU A 226 -8.46 34.22 28.99
CA GLU A 226 -9.43 33.46 29.79
C GLU A 226 -8.82 32.89 31.07
N ARG A 227 -7.60 32.35 31.00
CA ARG A 227 -6.87 31.89 32.19
C ARG A 227 -6.62 33.04 33.16
N LEU A 228 -6.22 34.20 32.64
CA LEU A 228 -5.97 35.39 33.45
C LEU A 228 -7.26 35.90 34.10
N ARG A 229 -8.37 35.93 33.35
CA ARG A 229 -9.71 36.25 33.85
C ARG A 229 -10.13 35.30 34.97
N LYS A 230 -10.06 33.98 34.75
CA LYS A 230 -10.38 32.95 35.78
C LYS A 230 -9.46 33.05 37.00
N LYS A 231 -8.20 33.48 36.82
CA LYS A 231 -7.28 33.71 37.94
C LYS A 231 -7.69 34.96 38.73
N LYS A 232 -8.08 36.05 38.04
CA LYS A 232 -8.61 37.27 38.66
C LYS A 232 -9.92 37.01 39.40
N GLU A 233 -10.86 36.30 38.80
CA GLU A 233 -12.11 35.87 39.44
C GLU A 233 -11.83 35.07 40.73
N ARG A 234 -10.95 34.05 40.68
CA ARG A 234 -10.56 33.29 41.87
C ARG A 234 -9.88 34.11 42.97
N VAL A 235 -9.12 35.14 42.62
CA VAL A 235 -8.47 36.04 43.59
C VAL A 235 -9.52 36.96 44.24
N LEU A 236 -10.49 37.43 43.46
CA LEU A 236 -11.60 38.25 43.94
C LEU A 236 -12.58 37.43 44.81
N ASP A 237 -12.88 36.19 44.44
CA ASP A 237 -13.79 35.30 45.18
C ASP A 237 -13.21 34.83 46.53
N LYS A 238 -11.88 34.66 46.62
CA LYS A 238 -11.19 34.35 47.89
C LYS A 238 -11.29 35.46 48.95
N SER A 239 -11.74 36.66 48.58
CA SER A 239 -11.96 37.76 49.54
C SER A 239 -13.25 37.60 50.37
N ARG A 240 -14.12 36.65 50.02
CA ARG A 240 -15.32 36.34 50.80
C ARG A 240 -15.11 35.05 51.57
N VAL A 241 -15.07 35.18 52.89
CA VAL A 241 -15.01 34.14 53.92
C VAL A 241 -15.67 32.84 53.44
N GLU A 242 -14.85 31.82 53.16
CA GLU A 242 -15.33 30.49 52.75
C GLU A 242 -15.90 29.75 53.96
N ASP A 243 -17.21 29.56 53.95
CA ASP A 243 -17.94 28.72 54.89
C ASP A 243 -17.69 27.24 54.53
N ASN A 244 -16.79 26.59 55.27
CA ASN A 244 -16.28 25.23 54.98
C ASN A 244 -17.39 24.19 54.72
N PHE A 245 -18.58 24.39 55.31
CA PHE A 245 -19.73 23.51 55.14
C PHE A 245 -20.30 23.48 53.71
N ARG A 246 -20.19 24.60 52.98
CA ARG A 246 -20.68 24.70 51.59
C ARG A 246 -19.75 23.98 50.62
N ALA A 247 -18.44 24.06 50.86
CA ALA A 247 -17.42 23.35 50.07
C ALA A 247 -17.58 21.83 50.19
N PHE A 248 -17.83 21.30 51.40
CA PHE A 248 -18.09 19.88 51.60
C PHE A 248 -19.35 19.39 50.85
N ARG A 249 -20.47 20.12 50.93
CA ARG A 249 -21.70 19.75 50.19
C ARG A 249 -21.49 19.75 48.67
N HIS A 250 -20.74 20.71 48.14
CA HIS A 250 -20.44 20.75 46.71
C HIS A 250 -19.56 19.55 46.27
N MET A 251 -18.60 19.14 47.09
CA MET A 251 -17.80 17.93 46.84
C MET A 251 -18.63 16.65 46.87
N ASP A 252 -19.56 16.52 47.83
CA ASP A 252 -20.43 15.33 47.91
C ASP A 252 -21.38 15.23 46.72
N TYR A 253 -21.91 16.38 46.26
CA TYR A 253 -22.75 16.42 45.07
C TYR A 253 -21.97 16.05 43.80
N THR A 254 -20.75 16.59 43.63
CA THR A 254 -19.89 16.22 42.50
C THR A 254 -19.47 14.76 42.55
N LYS A 255 -19.17 14.21 43.72
CA LYS A 255 -18.87 12.78 43.90
C LYS A 255 -20.04 11.90 43.48
N ARG A 256 -21.28 12.23 43.87
CA ARG A 256 -22.49 11.49 43.45
C ARG A 256 -22.73 11.60 41.94
N SER A 257 -22.55 12.78 41.36
CA SER A 257 -22.68 12.99 39.91
C SER A 257 -21.64 12.16 39.13
N LEU A 258 -20.39 12.15 39.58
CA LEU A 258 -19.31 11.33 39.01
C LEU A 258 -19.60 9.83 39.11
N LEU A 259 -20.12 9.35 40.24
CA LEU A 259 -20.50 7.94 40.40
C LEU A 259 -21.63 7.54 39.45
N ASN A 260 -22.65 8.39 39.27
CA ASN A 260 -23.73 8.13 38.32
C ASN A 260 -23.22 8.14 36.87
N TYR A 261 -22.30 9.04 36.53
CA TYR A 261 -21.70 9.08 35.20
C TYR A 261 -20.84 7.85 34.93
N LEU A 262 -20.04 7.40 35.90
CA LEU A 262 -19.26 6.16 35.82
C LEU A 262 -20.15 4.92 35.67
N SER A 263 -21.31 4.86 36.36
CA SER A 263 -22.28 3.78 36.18
C SER A 263 -22.82 3.74 34.75
N LYS A 264 -23.25 4.88 34.21
CA LYS A 264 -23.75 4.98 32.83
C LYS A 264 -22.68 4.60 31.80
N LEU A 265 -21.43 4.99 32.03
CA LEU A 265 -20.30 4.59 31.18
C LEU A 265 -20.07 3.07 31.20
N ARG A 266 -20.17 2.43 32.37
CA ARG A 266 -20.06 0.97 32.48
C ARG A 266 -21.23 0.26 31.78
N GLU A 267 -22.44 0.78 31.91
CA GLU A 267 -23.63 0.24 31.22
C GLU A 267 -23.49 0.36 29.69
N SER A 268 -23.04 1.52 29.19
CA SER A 268 -22.76 1.74 27.77
C SER A 268 -21.64 0.84 27.26
N SER A 269 -20.55 0.68 28.01
CA SER A 269 -19.46 -0.24 27.67
C SER A 269 -19.95 -1.69 27.59
N ALA A 270 -20.77 -2.15 28.54
CA ALA A 270 -21.34 -3.49 28.50
C ALA A 270 -22.29 -3.69 27.30
N HIS A 271 -23.04 -2.66 26.90
CA HIS A 271 -23.88 -2.71 25.70
C HIS A 271 -23.03 -2.79 24.43
N ASN A 272 -21.98 -1.99 24.33
CA ASN A 272 -21.07 -1.99 23.19
C ASN A 272 -20.34 -3.34 23.04
N ILE A 273 -19.89 -3.94 24.15
CA ILE A 273 -19.28 -5.28 24.14
C ILE A 273 -20.25 -6.32 23.58
N LYS A 274 -21.53 -6.29 23.98
CA LYS A 274 -22.54 -7.21 23.41
C LYS A 274 -22.77 -6.96 21.91
N SER A 275 -22.76 -5.70 21.48
CA SER A 275 -22.88 -5.34 20.06
C SER A 275 -21.68 -5.84 19.24
N ILE A 276 -20.46 -5.70 19.77
CA ILE A 276 -19.23 -6.23 19.17
C ILE A 276 -19.33 -7.75 19.00
N ILE A 277 -19.65 -8.49 20.08
CA ILE A 277 -19.80 -9.95 20.03
C ILE A 277 -20.85 -10.37 18.99
N SER A 278 -21.97 -9.64 18.90
CA SER A 278 -23.00 -9.91 17.89
C SER A 278 -22.49 -9.67 16.46
N MET A 279 -21.66 -8.65 16.24
CA MET A 279 -21.06 -8.37 14.93
C MET A 279 -19.99 -9.39 14.57
N GLU A 280 -19.14 -9.78 15.50
CA GLU A 280 -18.14 -10.86 15.31
C GLU A 280 -18.82 -12.19 14.94
N MET A 281 -19.92 -12.53 15.61
CA MET A 281 -20.69 -13.74 15.29
C MET A 281 -21.28 -13.67 13.88
N ARG A 282 -21.76 -12.50 13.45
CA ARG A 282 -22.26 -12.29 12.08
C ARG A 282 -21.14 -12.36 11.04
N LEU A 283 -19.94 -11.84 11.35
CA LEU A 283 -18.76 -11.94 10.50
C LEU A 283 -18.36 -13.40 10.30
N ARG A 284 -18.25 -14.18 11.38
CA ARG A 284 -17.95 -15.63 11.27
C ARG A 284 -18.98 -16.39 10.45
N GLN A 285 -20.26 -16.02 10.55
CA GLN A 285 -21.31 -16.61 9.72
C GLN A 285 -21.15 -16.27 8.23
N LEU A 286 -20.75 -15.04 7.92
CA LEU A 286 -20.47 -14.60 6.54
C LEU A 286 -19.20 -15.27 5.99
N GLU A 287 -18.15 -15.38 6.79
CA GLU A 287 -16.93 -16.11 6.44
C GLU A 287 -17.23 -17.57 6.13
N ALA A 288 -18.00 -18.25 6.98
CA ALA A 288 -18.40 -19.64 6.74
C ALA A 288 -19.24 -19.80 5.46
N ARG A 289 -20.12 -18.83 5.15
CA ARG A 289 -20.88 -18.81 3.89
C ARG A 289 -19.99 -18.58 2.68
N LEU A 290 -19.00 -17.69 2.78
CA LEU A 290 -18.02 -17.45 1.72
C LEU A 290 -17.11 -18.66 1.50
N GLU A 291 -16.69 -19.33 2.58
CA GLU A 291 -15.90 -20.56 2.50
C GLU A 291 -16.70 -21.70 1.87
N ALA A 292 -18.00 -21.82 2.20
CA ALA A 292 -18.91 -22.75 1.53
C ALA A 292 -19.08 -22.43 0.05
N ALA A 293 -19.28 -21.16 -0.32
CA ALA A 293 -19.38 -20.73 -1.71
C ALA A 293 -18.06 -20.97 -2.47
N ASN A 294 -16.91 -20.68 -1.86
CA ASN A 294 -15.60 -20.93 -2.46
C ASN A 294 -15.33 -22.43 -2.61
N SER A 295 -15.73 -23.25 -1.64
CA SER A 295 -15.66 -24.71 -1.73
C SER A 295 -16.56 -25.26 -2.84
N PHE A 296 -17.77 -24.73 -2.97
CA PHE A 296 -18.68 -25.04 -4.08
C PHE A 296 -18.09 -24.67 -5.44
N LEU A 297 -17.53 -23.46 -5.58
CA LEU A 297 -16.86 -23.05 -6.81
C LEU A 297 -15.63 -23.93 -7.09
N LYS A 298 -14.80 -24.21 -6.09
CA LYS A 298 -13.67 -25.13 -6.24
C LYS A 298 -14.11 -26.51 -6.68
N GLN A 299 -15.24 -27.04 -6.19
CA GLN A 299 -15.77 -28.33 -6.59
C GLN A 299 -16.34 -28.28 -8.02
N ALA A 300 -17.14 -27.27 -8.34
CA ALA A 300 -17.69 -27.06 -9.68
C ALA A 300 -16.60 -26.84 -10.75
N PHE A 301 -15.50 -26.18 -10.40
CA PHE A 301 -14.37 -25.94 -11.31
C PHE A 301 -13.26 -27.00 -11.22
N ALA A 302 -13.24 -27.87 -10.21
CA ALA A 302 -12.31 -29.00 -10.14
C ALA A 302 -12.62 -30.03 -11.22
N ASP A 303 -13.91 -30.22 -11.55
CA ASP A 303 -14.34 -31.13 -12.62
C ASP A 303 -14.04 -30.57 -14.03
N ILE A 304 -13.84 -29.25 -14.16
CA ILE A 304 -13.56 -28.57 -15.45
C ILE A 304 -12.06 -28.63 -15.83
N LYS A 305 -11.16 -28.97 -14.89
CA LYS A 305 -9.71 -28.99 -15.15
C LYS A 305 -9.20 -30.21 -15.93
N ASN A 306 -10.04 -31.23 -16.16
CA ASN A 306 -9.68 -32.45 -16.89
C ASN A 306 -10.43 -32.65 -18.22
N ASP A 307 -11.27 -31.71 -18.66
CA ASP A 307 -12.05 -31.86 -19.90
C ASP A 307 -11.51 -30.95 -21.03
N PRO A 308 -11.50 -31.43 -22.30
CA PRO A 308 -11.24 -30.60 -23.47
C PRO A 308 -12.28 -29.47 -23.58
N PRO A 309 -12.03 -28.40 -24.36
CA PRO A 309 -12.88 -27.21 -24.37
C PRO A 309 -14.35 -27.58 -24.63
N MET A 310 -15.20 -27.32 -23.64
CA MET A 310 -16.63 -27.63 -23.68
C MET A 310 -17.31 -26.94 -24.87
N THR A 311 -17.74 -27.73 -25.85
CA THR A 311 -18.84 -27.39 -26.74
C THR A 311 -20.11 -28.05 -26.20
N GLY A 312 -21.01 -27.24 -25.61
CA GLY A 312 -22.32 -27.69 -25.15
C GLY A 312 -22.49 -27.55 -23.65
N VAL A 313 -22.90 -26.36 -23.20
CA VAL A 313 -23.48 -26.19 -21.86
C VAL A 313 -24.87 -26.84 -21.88
N ALA A 314 -25.13 -27.75 -20.94
CA ALA A 314 -26.44 -28.41 -20.81
C ALA A 314 -27.51 -27.40 -20.35
N ASN A 315 -28.74 -27.53 -20.88
CA ASN A 315 -29.86 -26.59 -20.73
C ASN A 315 -30.44 -26.47 -19.30
N ASP A 316 -29.81 -27.14 -18.34
CA ASP A 316 -30.22 -27.31 -16.94
C ASP A 316 -29.18 -26.76 -15.94
N ALA A 317 -28.17 -26.04 -16.42
CA ALA A 317 -27.26 -25.27 -15.57
C ALA A 317 -28.02 -24.12 -14.88
N THR A 318 -28.06 -24.14 -13.55
CA THR A 318 -28.69 -23.06 -12.77
C THR A 318 -27.83 -21.79 -12.89
N GLU A 319 -28.33 -20.82 -13.66
CA GLU A 319 -27.72 -19.49 -13.77
C GLU A 319 -27.69 -18.83 -12.39
N VAL A 320 -26.48 -18.58 -11.86
CA VAL A 320 -26.32 -17.67 -10.72
C VAL A 320 -26.60 -16.27 -11.25
N PRO A 321 -27.64 -15.57 -10.78
CA PRO A 321 -27.97 -14.25 -11.31
C PRO A 321 -26.79 -13.31 -11.08
N LEU A 322 -26.20 -12.81 -12.17
CA LEU A 322 -25.05 -11.91 -12.13
C LEU A 322 -25.32 -10.71 -11.20
N ILE A 323 -26.56 -10.24 -11.17
CA ILE A 323 -27.04 -9.17 -10.30
C ILE A 323 -26.85 -9.51 -8.82
N ALA A 324 -27.19 -10.74 -8.40
CA ALA A 324 -27.04 -11.17 -7.01
C ALA A 324 -25.56 -11.30 -6.60
N PHE A 325 -24.69 -11.69 -7.53
CA PHE A 325 -23.25 -11.74 -7.30
C PHE A 325 -22.63 -10.34 -7.23
N GLU A 326 -23.02 -9.44 -8.14
CA GLU A 326 -22.56 -8.05 -8.14
C GLU A 326 -23.03 -7.30 -6.90
N GLU A 327 -24.27 -7.51 -6.45
CA GLU A 327 -24.81 -6.97 -5.19
C GLU A 327 -24.01 -7.47 -3.99
N LEU A 328 -23.75 -8.78 -3.90
CA LEU A 328 -22.93 -9.35 -2.81
C LEU A 328 -21.51 -8.81 -2.82
N SER A 329 -20.93 -8.59 -4.00
CA SER A 329 -19.59 -8.01 -4.15
C SER A 329 -19.55 -6.56 -3.68
N ARG A 330 -20.57 -5.75 -3.99
CA ARG A 330 -20.70 -4.38 -3.50
C ARG A 330 -20.87 -4.34 -1.99
N GLU A 331 -21.74 -5.20 -1.43
CA GLU A 331 -21.92 -5.29 0.02
C GLU A 331 -20.63 -5.70 0.74
N LEU A 332 -19.84 -6.61 0.15
CA LEU A 332 -18.55 -7.02 0.70
C LEU A 332 -17.53 -5.87 0.70
N VAL A 333 -17.46 -5.09 -0.39
CA VAL A 333 -16.59 -3.92 -0.48
C VAL A 333 -16.99 -2.86 0.56
N LEU A 334 -18.29 -2.55 0.67
CA LEU A 334 -18.81 -1.62 1.68
C LEU A 334 -18.55 -2.10 3.11
N SER A 335 -18.69 -3.41 3.36
CA SER A 335 -18.37 -4.01 4.66
C SER A 335 -16.89 -3.86 5.00
N ARG A 336 -16.00 -4.10 4.02
CA ARG A 336 -14.55 -3.94 4.20
C ARG A 336 -14.17 -2.49 4.47
N GLU A 337 -14.72 -1.54 3.73
CA GLU A 337 -14.52 -0.11 3.99
C GLU A 337 -15.02 0.30 5.38
N THR A 338 -16.16 -0.25 5.81
CA THR A 338 -16.70 0.00 7.15
C THR A 338 -15.79 -0.56 8.25
N ILE A 339 -15.18 -1.72 8.04
CA ILE A 339 -14.20 -2.29 8.98
C ILE A 339 -12.97 -1.40 9.07
N VAL A 340 -12.41 -0.96 7.94
CA VAL A 340 -11.25 -0.06 7.92
C VAL A 340 -11.54 1.26 8.66
N GLN A 341 -12.70 1.89 8.41
CA GLN A 341 -13.11 3.09 9.13
C GLN A 341 -13.27 2.85 10.64
N ARG A 342 -13.65 1.64 11.05
CA ARG A 342 -13.81 1.28 12.47
C ARG A 342 -12.47 1.01 13.13
N ASP A 343 -11.53 0.40 12.43
CA ASP A 343 -10.16 0.22 12.91
C ASP A 343 -9.48 1.59 13.11
N GLU A 344 -9.64 2.52 12.17
CA GLU A 344 -9.15 3.90 12.31
C GLU A 344 -9.77 4.62 13.53
N GLN A 345 -11.06 4.36 13.82
CA GLN A 345 -11.72 4.89 15.01
C GLN A 345 -11.19 4.26 16.30
N LEU A 346 -10.89 2.96 16.30
CA LEU A 346 -10.29 2.28 17.45
C LEU A 346 -8.88 2.82 17.74
N ASP A 347 -8.04 3.00 16.72
CA ASP A 347 -6.71 3.62 16.87
C ASP A 347 -6.82 5.05 17.45
N THR A 348 -7.81 5.81 17.00
CA THR A 348 -8.09 7.15 17.54
C THR A 348 -8.53 7.09 19.00
N TYR A 349 -9.29 6.07 19.41
CA TYR A 349 -9.68 5.88 20.80
C TYR A 349 -8.53 5.42 21.68
N ASP A 350 -7.67 4.52 21.20
CA ASP A 350 -6.50 4.04 21.94
C ASP A 350 -5.52 5.18 22.23
N THR A 351 -5.22 6.00 21.21
CA THR A 351 -4.41 7.22 21.42
C THR A 351 -5.07 8.18 22.42
N LYS A 352 -6.40 8.27 22.43
CA LYS A 352 -7.13 9.10 23.40
C LYS A 352 -7.09 8.53 24.81
N ILE A 353 -7.19 7.21 24.96
CA ILE A 353 -7.08 6.51 26.23
C ILE A 353 -5.69 6.73 26.81
N GLU A 354 -4.63 6.55 26.03
CA GLU A 354 -3.26 6.84 26.48
C GLU A 354 -3.09 8.29 26.95
N GLU A 355 -3.66 9.26 26.23
CA GLU A 355 -3.63 10.67 26.62
C GLU A 355 -4.34 10.90 27.97
N LEU A 356 -5.50 10.25 28.17
CA LEU A 356 -6.26 10.32 29.42
C LEU A 356 -5.53 9.63 30.58
N GLU A 357 -4.87 8.51 30.34
CA GLU A 357 -4.04 7.83 31.33
C GLU A 357 -2.86 8.69 31.77
N LYS A 358 -2.16 9.32 30.82
CA LYS A 358 -1.10 10.30 31.11
C LYS A 358 -1.63 11.45 31.96
N LYS A 359 -2.80 12.01 31.62
CA LYS A 359 -3.46 13.05 32.44
C LYS A 359 -3.85 12.55 33.83
N MET A 360 -4.34 11.32 33.95
CA MET A 360 -4.70 10.73 35.24
C MET A 360 -3.47 10.56 36.14
N ILE A 361 -2.32 10.16 35.59
CA ILE A 361 -1.05 10.09 36.32
C ILE A 361 -0.66 11.46 36.86
N VAL A 362 -0.74 12.52 36.04
CA VAL A 362 -0.46 13.90 36.48
C VAL A 362 -1.39 14.33 37.61
N ILE A 363 -2.70 14.04 37.49
CA ILE A 363 -3.68 14.35 38.55
C ILE A 363 -3.36 13.58 39.83
N ARG A 364 -3.04 12.27 39.76
CA ARG A 364 -2.65 11.47 40.94
C ARG A 364 -1.41 12.05 41.61
N LYS A 365 -0.39 12.45 40.83
CA LYS A 365 0.80 13.12 41.36
C LYS A 365 0.46 14.45 42.03
N ALA A 366 -0.43 15.25 41.46
CA ALA A 366 -0.88 16.51 42.05
C ALA A 366 -1.66 16.29 43.36
N ILE A 367 -2.52 15.27 43.42
CA ILE A 367 -3.24 14.89 44.65
C ILE A 367 -2.25 14.45 45.74
N ALA A 368 -1.30 13.58 45.40
CA ALA A 368 -0.27 13.13 46.34
C ALA A 368 0.58 14.31 46.85
N SER A 369 1.02 15.19 45.94
CA SER A 369 1.76 16.41 46.30
C SER A 369 0.96 17.33 47.24
N ARG A 370 -0.35 17.48 46.99
CA ARG A 370 -1.24 18.27 47.85
C ARG A 370 -1.44 17.62 49.22
N ALA A 371 -1.55 16.29 49.28
CA ALA A 371 -1.66 15.55 50.53
C ALA A 371 -0.40 15.73 51.38
N VAL A 372 0.79 15.53 50.79
CA VAL A 372 2.09 15.76 51.46
C VAL A 372 2.22 17.22 51.93
N SER A 373 1.81 18.18 51.10
CA SER A 373 1.85 19.61 51.48
C SER A 373 0.90 19.92 52.66
N SER A 374 -0.28 19.31 52.67
CA SER A 374 -1.24 19.46 53.78
C SER A 374 -0.73 18.83 55.07
N GLU A 375 -0.11 17.66 54.98
CA GLU A 375 0.50 16.98 56.13
C GLU A 375 1.65 17.80 56.72
N LEU A 376 2.54 18.33 55.86
CA LEU A 376 3.62 19.24 56.28
C LEU A 376 3.05 20.50 56.95
N GLN A 377 1.95 21.05 56.43
CA GLN A 377 1.30 22.22 57.04
C GLN A 377 0.70 21.87 58.42
N ASN A 378 0.13 20.68 58.59
CA ASN A 378 -0.40 20.23 59.88
C ASN A 378 0.73 20.02 60.90
N GLN A 379 1.83 19.36 60.51
CA GLN A 379 3.00 19.21 61.38
C GLN A 379 3.57 20.57 61.82
N LYS A 380 3.67 21.55 60.91
CA LYS A 380 4.07 22.92 61.29
C LYS A 380 3.12 23.56 62.29
N LYS A 381 1.81 23.38 62.14
CA LYS A 381 0.82 23.89 63.09
C LYS A 381 0.96 23.21 64.45
N GLU A 382 1.12 21.89 64.50
CA GLU A 382 1.33 21.14 65.73
C GLU A 382 2.58 21.60 66.49
N LEU A 383 3.71 21.78 65.79
CA LEU A 383 4.93 22.34 66.38
C LEU A 383 4.71 23.76 66.94
N THR A 384 3.97 24.59 66.21
CA THR A 384 3.67 25.96 66.64
C THR A 384 2.77 25.97 67.88
N ILE A 385 1.74 25.12 67.90
CA ILE A 385 0.84 24.96 69.05
C ILE A 385 1.60 24.42 70.26
N GLY A 386 2.46 23.42 70.08
CA GLY A 386 3.31 22.88 71.15
C GLY A 386 4.24 23.94 71.75
N SER A 387 4.85 24.79 70.92
CA SER A 387 5.66 25.93 71.39
C SER A 387 4.83 26.95 72.18
N LEU A 388 3.62 27.26 71.72
CA LEU A 388 2.71 28.17 72.41
C LEU A 388 2.24 27.61 73.75
N MET A 389 1.89 26.32 73.82
CA MET A 389 1.54 25.65 75.07
C MET A 389 2.71 25.66 76.06
N ASN A 390 3.93 25.39 75.60
CA ASN A 390 5.11 25.47 76.45
C ASN A 390 5.34 26.89 76.99
N LYS A 391 5.18 27.92 76.17
CA LYS A 391 5.26 29.32 76.62
C LYS A 391 4.17 29.66 77.62
N ALA A 392 2.93 29.22 77.39
CA ALA A 392 1.82 29.41 78.32
C ALA A 392 2.11 28.74 79.68
N ASN A 393 2.66 27.53 79.68
CA ASN A 393 3.05 26.82 80.90
C ASN A 393 4.18 27.56 81.64
N CYS A 394 5.18 28.07 80.94
CA CYS A 394 6.24 28.89 81.55
C CYS A 394 5.65 30.16 82.19
N LEU A 395 4.80 30.89 81.47
CA LEU A 395 4.15 32.10 81.98
C LEU A 395 3.25 31.82 83.19
N SER A 396 2.52 30.70 83.19
CA SER A 396 1.72 30.28 84.35
C SER A 396 2.62 30.02 85.55
N LYS A 397 3.75 29.32 85.35
CA LYS A 397 4.72 29.06 86.42
C LYS A 397 5.35 30.35 86.95
N ASP A 398 5.70 31.28 86.07
CA ASP A 398 6.24 32.58 86.45
C ASP A 398 5.21 33.40 87.23
N PHE A 399 3.94 33.35 86.82
CA PHE A 399 2.83 33.99 87.54
C PHE A 399 2.63 33.39 88.94
N ASP A 400 2.68 32.06 89.07
CA ASP A 400 2.56 31.38 90.37
C ASP A 400 3.74 31.74 91.30
N ASN A 401 4.96 31.80 90.76
CA ASN A 401 6.16 32.23 91.50
C ASN A 401 6.03 33.68 91.96
N GLU A 402 5.51 34.57 91.11
CA GLU A 402 5.30 35.97 91.43
C GLU A 402 4.21 36.15 92.50
N CYS A 403 3.10 35.42 92.39
CA CYS A 403 2.06 35.38 93.44
C CYS A 403 2.63 34.93 94.78
N PHE A 404 3.47 33.88 94.78
CA PHE A 404 4.13 33.41 95.99
C PHE A 404 5.09 34.47 96.57
N ARG A 405 5.89 35.12 95.72
CA ARG A 405 6.80 36.20 96.12
C ARG A 405 6.04 37.36 96.76
N LEU A 406 4.98 37.85 96.13
CA LEU A 406 4.14 38.94 96.62
C LEU A 406 3.41 38.58 97.91
N THR A 407 2.99 37.34 98.07
CA THR A 407 2.36 36.85 99.31
C THR A 407 3.35 36.91 100.47
N LYS A 408 4.56 36.39 100.27
CA LYS A 408 5.64 36.42 101.27
C LYS A 408 6.09 37.86 101.60
N GLU A 409 6.16 38.73 100.60
CA GLU A 409 6.46 40.15 100.81
C GLU A 409 5.36 40.86 101.60
N ASN A 410 4.09 40.58 101.32
CA ASN A 410 2.96 41.10 102.10
C ASN A 410 3.01 40.63 103.56
N GLU A 411 3.32 39.35 103.82
CA GLU A 411 3.49 38.83 105.17
C GLU A 411 4.62 39.55 105.92
N ASN A 412 5.76 39.75 105.26
CA ASN A 412 6.88 40.51 105.81
C ASN A 412 6.47 41.96 106.13
N LEU A 413 5.84 42.68 105.20
CA LEU A 413 5.38 44.06 105.41
C LEU A 413 4.35 44.15 106.54
N ARG A 414 3.42 43.19 106.64
CA ARG A 414 2.46 43.12 107.75
C ARG A 414 3.15 42.92 109.09
N SER A 415 4.18 42.09 109.16
CA SER A 415 4.97 41.90 110.40
C SER A 415 5.76 43.15 110.79
N GLN A 416 6.29 43.90 109.81
CA GLN A 416 6.96 45.18 110.03
C GLN A 416 5.99 46.27 110.51
N LEU A 417 4.79 46.34 109.92
CA LEU A 417 3.73 47.26 110.39
C LEU A 417 3.29 46.92 111.82
N ALA A 418 3.14 45.64 112.16
CA ALA A 418 2.78 45.21 113.50
C ALA A 418 3.85 45.54 114.56
N THR A 419 5.11 45.71 114.15
CA THR A 419 6.20 46.13 115.04
C THR A 419 6.34 47.65 115.17
N MET A 420 5.87 48.43 114.18
CA MET A 420 5.80 49.91 114.28
C MET A 420 4.55 50.44 115.01
N HIS A 421 3.51 49.61 115.17
CA HIS A 421 2.29 49.96 115.92
C HIS A 421 2.27 49.42 117.36
N ARG A 422 3.44 48.99 117.87
CA ARG A 422 3.75 48.91 119.30
C ARG A 422 4.66 50.07 119.66
#